data_AF-A0A829RC33-F1
#
_entry.id   AF-A0A829RC33-F1
#
_cell.length_a   1.000
_cell.length_b   1.000
_cell.length_c   1.000
_cell.angle_alpha   90.00
_cell.angle_beta   90.00
_cell.angle_gamma   90.00
#
_symmetry.space_group_name_H-M   'P 1'
#
loop_
_entity.id
_entity.type
_entity.pdbx_description
1 polymer ?
#
loop_
_entity_poly.entity_id
_entity_poly.type
_entity_poly.pdbx_seq_one_letter_code
_entity_poly.pdbx_strand_id
1 'polypeptide(L)'
;MLGFLIVLIVFVITAIILIQISSAKRSKLTWVETNAEITASEFSSHTSGNDISRARGESSRKVKLTVTFKLKNGETYQATRKVWTATKNRSMFEQGKWVSIDYAEEDPKIFRLHYQL
;
A
#
# COMPACT_ATOMS: atom_id res chain seq x y z
N MET A 1 50.94 -9.71 4.03
CA MET A 1 49.99 -10.84 4.07
C MET A 1 49.03 -10.74 5.26
N LEU A 2 49.51 -10.68 6.51
CA LEU A 2 48.65 -10.63 7.70
C LEU A 2 47.76 -9.36 7.82
N GLY A 3 48.32 -8.18 7.55
CA GLY A 3 47.56 -6.92 7.63
C GLY A 3 46.39 -6.82 6.62
N PHE A 4 46.57 -7.37 5.42
CA PHE A 4 45.51 -7.44 4.42
C PHE A 4 44.35 -8.35 4.86
N LEU A 5 44.68 -9.49 5.50
CA LEU A 5 43.70 -10.41 6.05
C LEU A 5 42.84 -9.75 7.15
N ILE A 6 43.46 -8.95 8.02
CA ILE A 6 42.76 -8.24 9.11
C ILE A 6 41.78 -7.21 8.54
N VAL A 7 42.22 -6.41 7.54
CA VAL A 7 41.34 -5.41 6.90
C VAL A 7 40.15 -6.08 6.21
N LEU A 8 40.37 -7.21 5.54
CA LEU A 8 39.31 -7.99 4.91
C LEU A 8 38.28 -8.48 5.94
N ILE A 9 38.74 -9.01 7.08
CA ILE A 9 37.87 -9.49 8.16
C ILE A 9 37.02 -8.34 8.73
N VAL A 10 37.63 -7.18 9.00
CA VAL A 10 36.90 -6.00 9.51
C VAL A 10 35.87 -5.51 8.50
N PHE A 11 36.20 -5.52 7.20
CA PHE A 11 35.26 -5.14 6.15
C PHE A 11 34.06 -6.09 6.07
N VAL A 12 34.29 -7.41 6.16
CA VAL A 12 33.21 -8.40 6.14
C VAL A 12 32.30 -8.24 7.37
N ILE A 13 32.87 -8.03 8.56
CA ILE A 13 32.09 -7.81 9.79
C ILE A 13 31.24 -6.55 9.68
N THR A 14 31.80 -5.44 9.21
CA THR A 14 31.05 -4.18 9.05
C THR A 14 29.94 -4.32 8.01
N ALA A 15 30.18 -5.01 6.90
CA ALA A 15 29.15 -5.31 5.90
C ALA A 15 27.99 -6.14 6.49
N ILE A 16 28.30 -7.18 7.29
CA ILE A 16 27.28 -8.00 7.95
C ILE A 16 26.43 -7.16 8.91
N ILE A 17 27.05 -6.29 9.70
CA ILE A 17 26.34 -5.40 10.64
C ILE A 17 25.39 -4.45 9.89
N LEU A 18 25.85 -3.84 8.79
CA LEU A 18 25.03 -2.95 7.97
C LEU A 18 23.84 -3.68 7.34
N ILE A 19 24.03 -4.92 6.88
CA ILE A 19 22.96 -5.76 6.34
C ILE A 19 21.92 -6.06 7.42
N GLN A 20 22.33 -6.43 8.63
CA GLN A 20 21.40 -6.72 9.74
C GLN A 20 20.60 -5.49 10.15
N ILE A 21 21.23 -4.32 10.25
CA ILE A 21 20.54 -3.05 10.58
C ILE A 21 19.53 -2.68 9.49
N SER A 22 19.89 -2.82 8.21
CA SER A 22 18.99 -2.52 7.10
C SER A 22 17.82 -3.51 7.00
N SER A 23 18.04 -4.78 7.33
CA SER A 23 17.00 -5.81 7.40
C SER A 23 16.06 -5.56 8.58
N ALA A 24 16.59 -5.22 9.76
CA ALA A 24 15.79 -4.89 10.94
C ALA A 24 14.97 -3.60 10.74
N LYS A 25 15.48 -2.63 9.97
CA LYS A 25 14.73 -1.43 9.57
C LYS A 25 13.59 -1.70 8.60
N ARG A 26 13.55 -2.87 7.95
CA ARG A 26 12.30 -3.36 7.35
C ARG A 26 11.43 -3.90 8.48
N SER A 27 10.97 -2.98 9.34
CA SER A 27 9.91 -3.27 10.28
C SER A 27 8.82 -4.01 9.52
N LYS A 28 8.39 -5.13 10.10
CA LYS A 28 7.35 -5.97 9.55
C LYS A 28 6.10 -5.08 9.52
N LEU A 29 5.78 -4.50 8.35
CA LEU A 29 4.64 -3.60 8.16
C LEU A 29 3.40 -4.27 8.79
N THR A 30 2.99 -3.76 9.94
CA THR A 30 1.79 -4.24 10.64
C THR A 30 0.60 -3.58 9.96
N TRP A 31 -0.20 -4.41 9.31
CA TRP A 31 -1.42 -4.00 8.64
C TRP A 31 -2.58 -4.07 9.62
N VAL A 32 -3.35 -3.00 9.70
CA VAL A 32 -4.52 -2.89 10.55
C VAL A 32 -5.73 -2.68 9.65
N GLU A 33 -6.69 -3.59 9.75
CA GLU A 33 -7.96 -3.47 9.04
C GLU A 33 -8.85 -2.43 9.72
N THR A 34 -9.52 -1.60 8.93
CA THR A 34 -10.53 -0.64 9.40
C THR A 34 -11.52 -0.31 8.30
N ASN A 35 -12.71 0.14 8.71
CA ASN A 35 -13.69 0.71 7.78
C ASN A 35 -13.37 2.18 7.53
N ALA A 36 -13.35 2.57 6.27
CA ALA A 36 -13.04 3.92 5.84
C ALA A 36 -14.15 4.48 4.95
N GLU A 37 -14.55 5.72 5.21
CA GLU A 37 -15.47 6.47 4.37
C GLU A 37 -14.72 7.10 3.21
N ILE A 38 -15.25 6.95 1.99
CA ILE A 38 -14.69 7.59 0.80
C ILE A 38 -15.16 9.05 0.77
N THR A 39 -14.24 9.98 1.03
CA THR A 39 -14.52 11.42 0.96
C THR A 39 -14.30 11.99 -0.42
N ALA A 40 -13.46 11.35 -1.25
CA ALA A 40 -13.34 11.68 -2.67
C ALA A 40 -12.80 10.49 -3.48
N SER A 41 -13.19 10.42 -4.76
CA SER A 41 -12.70 9.41 -5.69
C SER A 41 -12.48 10.01 -7.08
N GLU A 42 -11.30 9.81 -7.66
CA GLU A 42 -10.99 10.22 -9.04
C GLU A 42 -10.47 9.01 -9.82
N PHE A 43 -11.15 8.66 -10.89
CA PHE A 43 -10.74 7.54 -11.73
C PHE A 43 -9.82 7.99 -12.86
N SER A 44 -8.79 7.18 -13.10
CA SER A 44 -7.91 7.34 -14.24
C SER A 44 -8.68 7.18 -15.56
N SER A 45 -8.34 8.00 -16.55
CA SER A 45 -8.82 7.86 -17.92
C SER A 45 -8.29 6.58 -18.60
N HIS A 46 -7.11 6.12 -18.17
CA HIS A 46 -6.52 4.89 -18.68
C HIS A 46 -7.10 3.64 -17.99
N THR A 47 -7.52 2.68 -18.81
CA THR A 47 -8.00 1.36 -18.41
C THR A 47 -7.07 0.28 -18.97
N SER A 48 -6.61 -0.61 -18.11
CA SER A 48 -5.76 -1.75 -18.46
C SER A 48 -6.62 -2.98 -18.76
N GLY A 49 -6.40 -3.61 -19.92
CA GLY A 49 -7.12 -4.80 -20.35
C GLY A 49 -7.22 -4.91 -21.87
N ASN A 50 -7.16 -6.13 -22.39
CA ASN A 50 -7.43 -6.44 -23.80
C ASN A 50 -8.95 -6.41 -24.10
N ASP A 51 -9.33 -6.45 -25.37
CA ASP A 51 -10.75 -6.31 -25.75
C ASP A 51 -11.65 -7.41 -25.18
N ILE A 52 -11.11 -8.63 -24.98
CA ILE A 52 -11.83 -9.73 -24.33
C ILE A 52 -12.12 -9.41 -22.86
N SER A 53 -11.12 -8.92 -22.11
CA SER A 53 -11.29 -8.52 -20.70
C SER A 53 -12.21 -7.31 -20.54
N ARG A 54 -12.24 -6.40 -21.52
CA ARG A 54 -13.19 -5.28 -21.55
C ARG A 54 -14.61 -5.78 -21.76
N ALA A 55 -14.82 -6.70 -22.71
CA ALA A 55 -16.13 -7.31 -22.97
C ALA A 55 -16.65 -8.11 -21.76
N ARG A 56 -15.75 -8.69 -20.95
CA ARG A 56 -16.09 -9.43 -19.72
C ARG A 56 -16.18 -8.57 -18.46
N GLY A 57 -15.91 -7.27 -18.54
CA GLY A 57 -15.90 -6.38 -17.36
C GLY A 57 -14.75 -6.64 -16.37
N GLU A 58 -13.72 -7.37 -16.79
CA GLU A 58 -12.53 -7.74 -16.02
C GLU A 58 -11.37 -6.75 -16.22
N SER A 59 -11.57 -5.72 -17.04
CA SER A 59 -10.60 -4.65 -17.22
C SER A 59 -10.37 -3.90 -15.89
N SER A 60 -9.13 -3.51 -15.63
CA SER A 60 -8.75 -2.84 -14.39
C SER A 60 -8.44 -1.37 -14.63
N ARG A 61 -8.77 -0.52 -13.65
CA ARG A 61 -8.45 0.91 -13.69
C ARG A 61 -7.92 1.41 -12.36
N LYS A 62 -7.09 2.45 -12.41
CA LYS A 62 -6.64 3.13 -11.20
C LYS A 62 -7.71 4.10 -10.71
N VAL A 63 -7.94 4.11 -9.41
CA VAL A 63 -8.74 5.12 -8.72
C VAL A 63 -7.87 5.77 -7.64
N LYS A 64 -7.81 7.10 -7.66
CA LYS A 64 -7.27 7.90 -6.55
C LYS A 64 -8.39 8.05 -5.54
N LEU A 65 -8.25 7.37 -4.41
CA LEU A 65 -9.20 7.39 -3.31
C LEU A 65 -8.67 8.29 -2.21
N THR A 66 -9.52 9.19 -1.74
CA THR A 66 -9.36 9.87 -0.46
C THR A 66 -10.36 9.26 0.49
N VAL A 67 -9.85 8.76 1.62
CA VAL A 67 -10.64 8.05 2.62
C VAL A 67 -10.39 8.63 4.01
N THR A 68 -11.43 8.62 4.82
CA THR A 68 -11.38 9.02 6.23
C THR A 68 -11.70 7.80 7.10
N PHE A 69 -10.85 7.51 8.08
CA PHE A 69 -10.99 6.34 8.97
C PHE A 69 -10.45 6.63 10.36
N LYS A 70 -10.79 5.77 11.32
CA LYS A 70 -10.23 5.84 12.68
C LYS A 70 -8.97 5.00 12.80
N LEU A 71 -7.95 5.59 13.41
CA LEU A 71 -6.74 4.89 13.86
C LEU A 71 -7.03 4.09 15.13
N LYS A 72 -6.11 3.18 15.50
CA LYS A 72 -6.21 2.38 16.74
C LYS A 72 -6.34 3.22 18.01
N ASN A 73 -5.75 4.41 18.02
CA ASN A 73 -5.84 5.37 19.14
C ASN A 73 -7.17 6.14 19.16
N GLY A 74 -8.08 5.91 18.20
CA GLY A 74 -9.37 6.57 18.08
C GLY A 74 -9.37 7.88 17.29
N GLU A 75 -8.19 8.40 16.92
CA GLU A 75 -8.07 9.61 16.10
C GLU A 75 -8.60 9.38 14.69
N THR A 76 -9.21 10.40 14.10
CA THR A 76 -9.67 10.36 12.71
C THR A 76 -8.53 10.80 11.79
N TYR A 77 -8.24 9.97 10.79
CA TYR A 77 -7.19 10.21 9.81
C TYR A 77 -7.77 10.25 8.40
N GLN A 78 -7.24 11.13 7.57
CA GLN A 78 -7.58 11.23 6.15
C GLN A 78 -6.34 10.91 5.31
N ALA A 79 -6.48 9.94 4.42
CA ALA A 79 -5.41 9.51 3.52
C ALA A 79 -5.87 9.52 2.06
N THR A 80 -4.95 9.83 1.15
CA THR A 80 -5.19 9.75 -0.29
C THR A 80 -4.20 8.79 -0.94
N ARG A 81 -4.69 7.79 -1.68
CA ARG A 81 -3.84 6.85 -2.42
C ARG A 81 -4.48 6.39 -3.72
N LYS A 82 -3.65 6.07 -4.71
CA LYS A 82 -4.07 5.38 -5.94
C LYS A 82 -4.10 3.87 -5.70
N VAL A 83 -5.24 3.24 -5.96
CA VAL A 83 -5.43 1.79 -5.93
C VAL A 83 -5.97 1.29 -7.27
N TRP A 84 -5.73 0.02 -7.57
CA TRP A 84 -6.32 -0.64 -8.74
C TRP A 84 -7.63 -1.31 -8.35
N THR A 85 -8.62 -1.26 -9.24
CA THR A 85 -9.88 -1.98 -9.10
C THR A 85 -10.41 -2.40 -10.46
N ALA A 86 -11.25 -3.45 -10.50
CA ALA A 86 -11.97 -3.78 -11.71
C ALA A 86 -12.95 -2.66 -12.10
N THR A 87 -13.05 -2.37 -13.39
CA THR A 87 -13.86 -1.28 -13.92
C THR A 87 -15.33 -1.42 -13.56
N LYS A 88 -15.83 -2.66 -13.45
CA LYS A 88 -17.20 -2.97 -13.01
C LYS A 88 -17.55 -2.48 -11.60
N ASN A 89 -16.55 -2.33 -10.72
CA ASN A 89 -16.76 -1.91 -9.32
C ASN A 89 -16.73 -0.39 -9.14
N ARG A 90 -16.82 0.38 -10.24
CA ARG A 90 -16.83 1.85 -10.20
C ARG A 90 -17.80 2.42 -9.15
N SER A 91 -19.01 1.88 -9.07
CA SER A 91 -20.06 2.35 -8.15
C SER A 91 -19.73 2.13 -6.67
N MET A 92 -18.84 1.19 -6.36
CA MET A 92 -18.41 0.92 -4.97
C MET A 92 -17.49 2.01 -4.43
N PHE A 93 -16.88 2.81 -5.30
CA PHE A 93 -15.94 3.86 -4.91
C PHE A 93 -16.53 5.26 -4.98
N GLU A 94 -17.85 5.39 -5.03
CA GLU A 94 -18.50 6.71 -5.00
C GLU A 94 -18.30 7.39 -3.63
N GLN A 95 -18.29 8.73 -3.64
CA GLN A 95 -18.19 9.52 -2.42
C GLN A 95 -19.35 9.19 -1.44
N GLY A 96 -19.04 9.09 -0.16
CA GLY A 96 -19.97 8.70 0.91
C GLY A 96 -20.15 7.19 1.07
N LYS A 97 -19.53 6.37 0.20
CA LYS A 97 -19.48 4.91 0.39
C LYS A 97 -18.41 4.53 1.41
N TRP A 98 -18.60 3.36 2.01
CA TRP A 98 -17.66 2.79 2.98
C TRP A 98 -16.93 1.60 2.35
N VAL A 99 -15.63 1.51 2.62
CA VAL A 99 -14.77 0.41 2.15
C VAL A 99 -13.89 -0.09 3.30
N SER A 100 -13.60 -1.38 3.33
CA SER A 100 -12.58 -1.93 4.24
C SER A 100 -11.19 -1.72 3.65
N ILE A 101 -10.30 -1.13 4.44
CA ILE A 101 -8.90 -0.90 4.09
C ILE A 101 -7.99 -1.53 5.14
N ASP A 102 -6.80 -1.95 4.71
CA ASP A 102 -5.68 -2.17 5.60
C ASP A 102 -4.76 -0.96 5.54
N TYR A 103 -4.52 -0.27 6.66
CA TYR A 103 -3.49 0.77 6.76
C TYR A 103 -2.26 0.25 7.48
N ALA A 104 -1.08 0.79 7.14
CA ALA A 104 0.15 0.54 7.86
C ALA A 104 0.15 1.32 9.18
N GLU A 105 0.32 0.62 10.30
CA GLU A 105 0.26 1.24 11.64
C GLU A 105 1.33 2.33 11.85
N GLU A 106 2.52 2.13 11.29
CA GLU A 106 3.63 3.10 11.38
C GLU A 106 3.48 4.30 10.43
N ASP A 107 2.76 4.13 9.31
CA ASP A 107 2.47 5.20 8.34
C ASP A 107 1.06 5.04 7.74
N PRO A 108 0.02 5.59 8.40
CA PRO A 108 -1.37 5.44 7.96
C PRO A 108 -1.69 6.01 6.58
N LYS A 109 -0.78 6.80 5.97
CA LYS A 109 -0.90 7.25 4.57
C LYS A 109 -0.85 6.08 3.60
N ILE A 110 -0.14 5.01 3.99
CA ILE A 110 -0.01 3.79 3.23
C ILE A 110 -1.17 2.88 3.60
N PHE A 111 -2.21 2.86 2.76
CA PHE A 111 -3.31 1.91 2.89
C PHE A 111 -3.56 1.11 1.60
N ARG A 112 -4.16 -0.06 1.71
CA ARG A 112 -4.64 -0.87 0.58
C ARG A 112 -6.09 -1.28 0.82
N LEU A 113 -6.82 -1.58 -0.23
CA LEU A 113 -8.14 -2.20 -0.08
C LEU A 113 -7.94 -3.60 0.52
N HIS A 114 -8.73 -3.93 1.54
CA HIS A 114 -8.66 -5.24 2.18
C HIS A 114 -9.12 -6.34 1.21
N TYR A 115 -10.20 -6.08 0.48
CA TYR A 115 -10.69 -6.96 -0.58
C TYR A 115 -10.31 -6.43 -1.96
N GLN A 116 -9.84 -7.34 -2.82
CA GLN A 116 -9.82 -7.10 -4.26
C GLN A 116 -11.25 -7.17 -4.76
N LEU A 117 -11.90 -6.00 -4.81
CA LEU A 117 -13.17 -5.83 -5.49
C LEU A 117 -12.94 -5.94 -7.00
#